data_AF-A0A193SHS5-F1
#
_entry.id   AF-A0A193SHS5-F1
#
_cell.length_a   1.000
_cell.length_b   1.000
_cell.length_c   1.000
_cell.angle_alpha   90.00
_cell.angle_beta   90.00
_cell.angle_gamma   90.00
#
_symmetry.space_group_name_H-M   'P 1'
#
loop_
_entity.id
_entity.type
_entity.pdbx_description
1 polymer ?
#
loop_
_entity_poly.entity_id
_entity_poly.type
_entity_poly.pdbx_seq_one_letter_code
_entity_poly.pdbx_strand_id
1 'polypeptide(L)'
;MNLARENIREFLINGVVVGDLLLPTHYAELDHLDDFQAGFRTHGNTGVSLVSDTEGEWNPDWYVLAMTGLDDPVFIAATEAPSGYPVYTAAHGAGRWDAIRIAPSLVAFRRLLEALAEVNDDIIEFSRLIMAEIGSANQYWREVIDARQEAELLEQSPAEVSAYDPADFESGDLIVTALGLHKLKVIQLVSKGSELSLKEALALADASEFNARSGTRRQLRQLRDQLEAFGATVEFRPD
;
A
#
# COMPACT_ATOMS: atom_id res chain seq x y z
N MET A 1 -19.68 -24.28 -27.79
CA MET A 1 -20.22 -24.25 -26.41
C MET A 1 -19.37 -25.06 -25.42
N ASN A 2 -18.90 -26.27 -25.76
CA ASN A 2 -18.13 -27.11 -24.82
C ASN A 2 -16.69 -26.61 -24.55
N LEU A 3 -15.97 -26.16 -25.59
CA LEU A 3 -14.57 -25.71 -25.47
C LEU A 3 -14.40 -24.45 -24.59
N ALA A 4 -15.39 -23.56 -24.61
CA ALA A 4 -15.39 -22.34 -23.80
C ALA A 4 -15.45 -22.68 -22.29
N ARG A 5 -16.31 -23.63 -21.90
CA ARG A 5 -16.36 -24.12 -20.51
C ARG A 5 -15.10 -24.89 -20.14
N GLU A 6 -14.48 -25.59 -21.09
CA GLU A 6 -13.23 -26.30 -20.84
C GLU A 6 -12.07 -25.34 -20.53
N ASN A 7 -11.94 -24.22 -21.26
CA ASN A 7 -10.90 -23.24 -20.97
C ASN A 7 -11.03 -22.63 -19.57
N ILE A 8 -12.26 -22.31 -19.13
CA ILE A 8 -12.53 -21.81 -17.77
C ILE A 8 -12.17 -22.89 -16.74
N ARG A 9 -12.63 -24.11 -16.96
CA ARG A 9 -12.32 -25.27 -16.10
C ARG A 9 -10.80 -25.46 -15.97
N GLU A 10 -10.07 -25.52 -17.08
CA GLU A 10 -8.63 -25.68 -17.06
C GLU A 10 -7.95 -24.52 -16.33
N PHE A 11 -8.36 -23.28 -16.56
CA PHE A 11 -7.79 -22.12 -15.88
C PHE A 11 -7.96 -22.22 -14.35
N LEU A 12 -9.17 -22.53 -13.88
CA LEU A 12 -9.47 -22.65 -12.45
C LEU A 12 -8.78 -23.86 -11.80
N ILE A 13 -8.72 -25.01 -12.49
CA ILE A 13 -8.05 -26.22 -11.97
C ILE A 13 -6.53 -26.01 -11.86
N ASN A 14 -5.92 -25.31 -12.81
CA ASN A 14 -4.48 -25.05 -12.74
C ASN A 14 -4.14 -24.02 -11.66
N GLY A 15 -4.96 -22.97 -11.48
CA GLY A 15 -4.86 -22.06 -10.35
C GLY A 15 -3.45 -21.51 -10.09
N VAL A 16 -2.77 -21.06 -11.16
CA VAL A 16 -1.33 -20.73 -11.10
C VAL A 16 -1.08 -19.48 -10.26
N VAL A 17 -0.41 -19.64 -9.12
CA VAL A 17 0.01 -18.54 -8.25
C VAL A 17 1.48 -18.23 -8.52
N VAL A 18 1.75 -17.04 -9.06
CA VAL A 18 3.12 -16.58 -9.39
C VAL A 18 3.84 -16.01 -8.16
N GLY A 19 3.09 -15.46 -7.19
CA GLY A 19 3.64 -14.86 -5.97
C GLY A 19 3.71 -13.33 -5.98
N ASP A 20 3.29 -12.67 -7.06
CA ASP A 20 3.19 -11.21 -7.15
C ASP A 20 1.79 -10.71 -6.70
N LEU A 21 1.73 -9.66 -5.88
CA LEU A 21 0.46 -9.10 -5.36
C LEU A 21 -0.48 -8.58 -6.44
N LEU A 22 0.07 -8.15 -7.58
CA LEU A 22 -0.69 -7.70 -8.75
C LEU A 22 -1.11 -8.86 -9.67
N LEU A 23 -0.79 -10.11 -9.35
CA LEU A 23 -1.18 -11.27 -10.15
C LEU A 23 -2.20 -12.13 -9.38
N PRO A 24 -2.97 -12.98 -10.10
CA PRO A 24 -3.94 -13.87 -9.46
C PRO A 24 -3.33 -14.67 -8.31
N THR A 25 -3.98 -14.61 -7.15
CA THR A 25 -3.56 -15.33 -5.93
C THR A 25 -4.68 -16.21 -5.39
N HIS A 26 -5.94 -15.80 -5.56
CA HIS A 26 -7.10 -16.52 -5.06
C HIS A 26 -8.03 -16.85 -6.23
N TYR A 27 -8.27 -18.14 -6.49
CA TYR A 27 -9.07 -18.60 -7.62
C TYR A 27 -10.46 -19.07 -7.15
N ALA A 28 -11.46 -18.87 -8.00
CA ALA A 28 -12.78 -19.45 -7.81
C ALA A 28 -12.70 -20.98 -7.90
N GLU A 29 -13.42 -21.68 -7.02
CA GLU A 29 -13.64 -23.10 -7.20
C GLU A 29 -14.72 -23.32 -8.28
N LEU A 30 -14.51 -24.30 -9.16
CA LEU A 30 -15.39 -24.52 -10.31
C LEU A 30 -16.86 -24.76 -9.90
N ASP A 31 -17.07 -25.51 -8.81
CA ASP A 31 -18.40 -25.84 -8.31
C ASP A 31 -19.01 -24.73 -7.43
N HIS A 32 -18.21 -23.71 -7.06
CA HIS A 32 -18.59 -22.56 -6.23
C HIS A 32 -18.34 -21.22 -6.93
N LEU A 33 -18.37 -21.21 -8.27
CA LEU A 33 -18.12 -19.99 -9.04
C LEU A 33 -19.11 -18.88 -8.70
N ASP A 34 -20.37 -19.21 -8.44
CA ASP A 34 -21.42 -18.26 -8.07
C ASP A 34 -21.16 -17.59 -6.71
N ASP A 35 -20.62 -18.35 -5.74
CA ASP A 35 -20.24 -17.83 -4.42
C ASP A 35 -19.09 -16.81 -4.56
N PHE A 36 -18.17 -17.06 -5.50
CA PHE A 36 -17.06 -16.16 -5.81
C PHE A 36 -17.47 -14.83 -6.47
N GLN A 37 -18.76 -14.69 -6.84
CA GLN A 37 -19.28 -13.44 -7.41
C GLN A 37 -19.82 -12.47 -6.34
N ALA A 38 -19.85 -12.89 -5.08
CA ALA A 38 -20.26 -12.04 -3.96
C ALA A 38 -19.34 -10.81 -3.86
N GLY A 39 -19.94 -9.62 -3.73
CA GLY A 39 -19.24 -8.34 -3.75
C GLY A 39 -19.13 -7.70 -5.15
N PHE A 40 -19.35 -8.48 -6.22
CA PHE A 40 -19.29 -8.00 -7.60
C PHE A 40 -20.64 -8.08 -8.30
N ARG A 41 -21.19 -9.29 -8.42
CA ARG A 41 -22.49 -9.53 -9.07
C ARG A 41 -23.64 -9.58 -8.08
N THR A 42 -23.36 -10.01 -6.85
CA THR A 42 -24.36 -10.18 -5.79
C THR A 42 -23.86 -9.58 -4.49
N HIS A 43 -24.75 -8.97 -3.71
CA HIS A 43 -24.40 -8.46 -2.40
C HIS A 43 -24.27 -9.62 -1.40
N GLY A 44 -23.09 -9.79 -0.80
CA GLY A 44 -22.76 -10.99 0.00
C GLY A 44 -23.70 -11.29 1.18
N ASN A 45 -24.36 -10.27 1.76
CA ASN A 45 -25.27 -10.47 2.89
C ASN A 45 -26.76 -10.59 2.49
N THR A 46 -27.15 -10.06 1.33
CA THR A 46 -28.58 -9.91 0.97
C THR A 46 -28.94 -10.68 -0.29
N GLY A 47 -27.96 -11.13 -1.08
CA GLY A 47 -28.17 -11.78 -2.37
C GLY A 47 -28.70 -10.85 -3.47
N VAL A 48 -28.84 -9.55 -3.19
CA VAL A 48 -29.34 -8.58 -4.18
C VAL A 48 -28.32 -8.44 -5.31
N SER A 49 -28.82 -8.39 -6.54
CA SER A 49 -28.00 -8.13 -7.73
C SER A 49 -27.30 -6.77 -7.65
N LEU A 50 -26.01 -6.77 -7.94
CA LEU A 50 -25.17 -5.57 -8.06
C LEU A 50 -24.83 -5.23 -9.52
N VAL A 51 -25.24 -6.07 -10.47
CA VAL A 51 -24.93 -5.86 -11.90
C VAL A 51 -25.85 -4.83 -12.54
N SER A 52 -25.31 -4.10 -13.52
CA SER A 52 -26.01 -3.04 -14.23
C SER A 52 -25.30 -2.70 -15.54
N ASP A 53 -26.05 -2.23 -16.54
CA ASP A 53 -25.50 -1.75 -17.81
C ASP A 53 -24.97 -0.30 -17.74
N THR A 54 -24.99 0.31 -16.55
CA THR A 54 -24.48 1.67 -16.33
C THR A 54 -22.95 1.67 -16.34
N GLU A 55 -22.36 2.65 -17.03
CA GLU A 55 -20.91 2.83 -17.07
C GLU A 55 -20.33 2.99 -15.66
N GLY A 56 -19.25 2.26 -15.36
CA GLY A 56 -18.60 2.26 -14.06
C GLY A 56 -19.26 1.34 -13.03
N GLU A 57 -20.42 0.75 -13.31
CA GLU A 57 -21.00 -0.33 -12.51
C GLU A 57 -20.56 -1.70 -13.02
N TRP A 58 -20.83 -2.77 -12.26
CA TRP A 58 -20.40 -4.11 -12.64
C TRP A 58 -21.26 -4.66 -13.79
N ASN A 59 -20.63 -4.99 -14.92
CA ASN A 59 -21.37 -5.42 -16.10
C ASN A 59 -22.04 -6.80 -15.91
N PRO A 60 -23.28 -7.01 -16.39
CA PRO A 60 -23.98 -8.29 -16.26
C PRO A 60 -23.32 -9.48 -16.94
N ASP A 61 -22.39 -9.27 -17.88
CA ASP A 61 -21.63 -10.34 -18.51
C ASP A 61 -20.30 -10.64 -17.82
N TRP A 62 -19.85 -9.84 -16.85
CA TRP A 62 -18.55 -10.03 -16.20
C TRP A 62 -18.61 -11.07 -15.08
N TYR A 63 -17.72 -12.07 -15.17
CA TYR A 63 -17.56 -13.13 -14.18
C TYR A 63 -16.13 -13.17 -13.67
N VAL A 64 -15.99 -13.01 -12.35
CA VAL A 64 -14.71 -13.08 -11.65
C VAL A 64 -14.27 -14.54 -11.58
N LEU A 65 -13.03 -14.81 -12.00
CA LEU A 65 -12.41 -16.14 -11.99
C LEU A 65 -11.32 -16.23 -10.92
N ALA A 66 -10.68 -15.11 -10.59
CA ALA A 66 -9.68 -15.02 -9.54
C ALA A 66 -9.64 -13.61 -8.96
N MET A 67 -8.92 -13.43 -7.87
CA MET A 67 -8.55 -12.14 -7.27
C MET A 67 -7.03 -12.06 -7.14
N THR A 68 -6.49 -10.87 -7.32
CA THR A 68 -5.09 -10.59 -7.02
C THR A 68 -4.84 -10.57 -5.51
N GLY A 69 -3.58 -10.42 -5.09
CA GLY A 69 -3.24 -10.21 -3.68
C GLY A 69 -3.68 -8.85 -3.13
N LEU A 70 -4.20 -7.96 -3.97
CA LEU A 70 -4.79 -6.66 -3.60
C LEU A 70 -6.33 -6.66 -3.66
N ASP A 71 -6.94 -7.84 -3.76
CA ASP A 71 -8.39 -8.03 -3.91
C ASP A 71 -8.98 -7.42 -5.21
N ASP A 72 -8.14 -7.17 -6.23
CA ASP A 72 -8.61 -6.76 -7.56
C ASP A 72 -9.15 -7.97 -8.31
N PRO A 73 -10.35 -7.88 -8.93
CA PRO A 73 -10.93 -9.00 -9.67
C PRO A 73 -10.19 -9.25 -10.97
N VAL A 74 -9.96 -10.53 -11.26
CA VAL A 74 -9.52 -11.03 -12.57
C VAL A 74 -10.69 -11.76 -13.20
N PHE A 75 -11.19 -11.22 -14.31
CA PHE A 75 -12.50 -11.59 -14.84
C PHE A 75 -12.54 -11.68 -16.37
N ILE A 76 -13.62 -12.27 -16.87
CA ILE A 76 -13.94 -12.42 -18.28
C ILE A 76 -15.35 -11.90 -18.55
N ALA A 77 -15.65 -11.58 -19.82
CA ALA A 77 -17.02 -11.37 -20.26
C ALA A 77 -17.60 -12.66 -20.88
N ALA A 78 -18.76 -13.10 -20.40
CA ALA A 78 -19.43 -14.32 -20.88
C ALA A 78 -19.75 -14.28 -22.39
N THR A 79 -20.03 -13.08 -22.90
CA THR A 79 -20.31 -12.80 -24.32
C THR A 79 -19.08 -12.93 -25.22
N GLU A 80 -17.87 -12.93 -24.68
CA GLU A 80 -16.61 -12.99 -25.43
C GLU A 80 -16.03 -14.40 -25.59
N ALA A 81 -16.83 -15.44 -25.33
CA ALA A 81 -16.46 -16.84 -25.55
C ALA A 81 -15.90 -17.13 -26.96
N PRO A 82 -16.45 -16.57 -28.07
CA PRO A 82 -15.91 -16.80 -29.41
C PRO A 82 -14.49 -16.23 -29.62
N SER A 83 -14.11 -15.23 -28.84
CA SER A 83 -12.78 -14.60 -28.86
C SER A 83 -11.80 -15.26 -27.90
N GLY A 84 -12.17 -16.38 -27.28
CA GLY A 84 -11.33 -17.12 -26.35
C GLY A 84 -11.26 -16.52 -24.94
N TYR A 85 -12.25 -15.70 -24.56
CA TYR A 85 -12.31 -14.99 -23.28
C TYR A 85 -11.06 -14.13 -23.02
N PRO A 86 -10.98 -12.93 -23.62
CA PRO A 86 -10.04 -11.93 -23.15
C PRO A 86 -10.15 -11.75 -21.63
N VAL A 87 -9.01 -11.56 -20.97
CA VAL A 87 -8.96 -11.44 -19.51
C VAL A 87 -8.79 -9.99 -19.15
N TYR A 88 -9.53 -9.57 -18.13
CA TYR A 88 -9.55 -8.21 -17.62
C TYR A 88 -9.25 -8.19 -16.13
N THR A 89 -8.83 -7.02 -15.68
CA THR A 89 -8.80 -6.62 -14.27
C THR A 89 -9.42 -5.24 -14.11
N ALA A 90 -9.71 -4.83 -12.88
CA ALA A 90 -10.15 -3.48 -12.55
C ALA A 90 -9.72 -3.17 -11.11
N ALA A 91 -9.31 -1.94 -10.84
CA ALA A 91 -8.89 -1.55 -9.49
C ALA A 91 -10.07 -1.56 -8.52
N HIS A 92 -9.91 -2.28 -7.41
CA HIS A 92 -10.83 -2.28 -6.29
C HIS A 92 -10.86 -0.91 -5.59
N GLY A 93 -11.98 -0.57 -4.96
CA GLY A 93 -12.09 0.59 -4.07
C GLY A 93 -12.17 1.97 -4.74
N ALA A 94 -12.13 2.05 -6.08
CA ALA A 94 -12.20 3.32 -6.82
C ALA A 94 -13.62 3.92 -6.93
N GLY A 95 -14.65 3.23 -6.43
CA GLY A 95 -16.05 3.64 -6.54
C GLY A 95 -16.66 3.49 -7.94
N ARG A 96 -15.88 2.97 -8.90
CA ARG A 96 -16.29 2.59 -10.26
C ARG A 96 -15.42 1.42 -10.73
N TRP A 97 -15.92 0.66 -11.70
CA TRP A 97 -15.19 -0.44 -12.35
C TRP A 97 -14.76 -0.05 -13.75
N ASP A 98 -13.46 0.14 -13.94
CA ASP A 98 -12.85 0.39 -15.24
C ASP A 98 -12.05 -0.83 -15.69
N ALA A 99 -12.60 -1.58 -16.65
CA ALA A 99 -11.98 -2.80 -17.13
C ALA A 99 -10.71 -2.52 -17.94
N ILE A 100 -9.60 -3.12 -17.51
CA ILE A 100 -8.30 -3.10 -18.17
C ILE A 100 -8.05 -4.50 -18.72
N ARG A 101 -7.93 -4.63 -20.05
CA ARG A 101 -7.59 -5.91 -20.67
C ARG A 101 -6.14 -6.26 -20.38
N ILE A 102 -5.91 -7.39 -19.71
CA ILE A 102 -4.57 -7.88 -19.33
C ILE A 102 -4.09 -9.05 -20.19
N ALA A 103 -4.98 -9.75 -20.89
CA ALA A 103 -4.56 -10.80 -21.81
C ALA A 103 -5.53 -10.97 -22.98
N PRO A 104 -5.05 -11.48 -24.13
CA PRO A 104 -5.89 -11.60 -25.30
C PRO A 104 -6.91 -12.72 -25.23
N SER A 105 -6.62 -13.76 -24.45
CA SER A 105 -7.48 -14.93 -24.20
C SER A 105 -7.10 -15.57 -22.86
N LEU A 106 -8.00 -16.38 -22.30
CA LEU A 106 -7.76 -17.10 -21.04
C LEU A 106 -6.61 -18.12 -21.16
N VAL A 107 -6.46 -18.73 -22.34
CA VAL A 107 -5.37 -19.68 -22.63
C VAL A 107 -4.02 -18.97 -22.68
N ALA A 108 -3.95 -17.81 -23.35
CA ALA A 108 -2.73 -17.00 -23.40
C ALA A 108 -2.34 -16.52 -22.00
N PHE A 109 -3.34 -16.06 -21.21
CA PHE A 109 -3.10 -15.63 -19.84
C PHE A 109 -2.56 -16.75 -18.97
N ARG A 110 -3.17 -17.95 -19.02
CA ARG A 110 -2.70 -19.12 -18.26
C ARG A 110 -1.24 -19.45 -18.59
N ARG A 111 -0.91 -19.56 -19.89
CA ARG A 111 0.45 -19.88 -20.34
C ARG A 111 1.47 -18.85 -19.88
N LEU A 112 1.08 -17.56 -19.89
CA LEU A 112 1.93 -16.51 -19.36
C LEU A 112 2.17 -16.72 -17.86
N LEU A 113 1.12 -16.92 -17.06
CA LEU A 113 1.27 -17.17 -15.61
C LEU A 113 2.14 -18.41 -15.33
N GLU A 114 1.96 -19.51 -16.07
CA GLU A 114 2.81 -20.70 -15.97
C GLU A 114 4.28 -20.36 -16.22
N ALA A 115 4.58 -19.65 -17.30
CA ALA A 115 5.94 -19.25 -17.64
C ALA A 115 6.54 -18.27 -16.60
N LEU A 116 5.72 -17.35 -16.06
CA LEU A 116 6.15 -16.42 -15.02
C LEU A 116 6.43 -17.14 -13.69
N ALA A 117 5.66 -18.16 -13.35
CA ALA A 117 5.90 -18.97 -12.16
C ALA A 117 7.20 -19.81 -12.28
N GLU A 118 7.58 -20.23 -13.49
CA GLU A 118 8.81 -21.01 -13.73
C GLU A 118 10.10 -20.20 -13.58
N VAL A 119 10.09 -18.90 -13.90
CA VAL A 119 11.29 -18.06 -13.85
C VAL A 119 11.63 -17.57 -12.44
N ASN A 120 10.71 -17.77 -11.48
CA ASN A 120 10.88 -17.39 -10.07
C ASN A 120 11.46 -15.98 -9.96
N ASP A 121 12.61 -15.77 -9.29
CA ASP A 121 13.20 -14.45 -9.02
C ASP A 121 14.00 -13.85 -10.20
N ASP A 122 14.01 -14.46 -11.39
CA ASP A 122 14.68 -13.88 -12.56
C ASP A 122 13.85 -12.73 -13.17
N ILE A 123 14.07 -11.52 -12.65
CA ILE A 123 13.37 -10.29 -13.05
C ILE A 123 13.55 -9.96 -14.54
N ILE A 124 14.73 -10.26 -15.09
CA ILE A 124 15.04 -9.95 -16.49
C ILE A 124 14.20 -10.86 -17.40
N GLU A 125 14.19 -12.16 -17.12
CA GLU A 125 13.42 -13.12 -17.90
C GLU A 125 11.91 -12.92 -17.69
N PHE A 126 11.47 -12.64 -16.46
CA PHE A 126 10.09 -12.27 -16.15
C PHE A 126 9.59 -11.11 -17.00
N SER A 127 10.36 -10.01 -17.04
CA SER A 127 10.04 -8.83 -17.86
C SER A 127 10.03 -9.17 -19.35
N ARG A 128 10.98 -9.99 -19.81
CA ARG A 128 11.09 -10.41 -21.21
C ARG A 128 9.87 -11.21 -21.68
N LEU A 129 9.37 -12.12 -20.85
CA LEU A 129 8.19 -12.95 -21.14
C LEU A 129 6.93 -12.11 -21.31
N ILE A 130 6.68 -11.19 -20.39
CA ILE A 130 5.54 -10.25 -20.46
C ILE A 130 5.59 -9.42 -21.74
N MET A 131 6.77 -8.87 -22.07
CA MET A 131 6.95 -8.03 -23.25
C MET A 131 6.78 -8.81 -24.55
N ALA A 132 7.12 -10.09 -24.58
CA ALA A 132 6.94 -10.95 -25.74
C ALA A 132 5.46 -11.32 -25.98
N GLU A 133 4.70 -11.60 -24.92
CA GLU A 133 3.31 -12.06 -25.02
C GLU A 133 2.31 -10.90 -25.15
N ILE A 134 2.50 -9.82 -24.38
CA ILE A 134 1.53 -8.72 -24.26
C ILE A 134 1.99 -7.43 -24.94
N GLY A 135 3.30 -7.21 -25.01
CA GLY A 135 3.90 -5.99 -25.55
C GLY A 135 3.93 -4.81 -24.57
N SER A 136 4.67 -3.77 -24.94
CA SER A 136 5.01 -2.63 -24.06
C SER A 136 3.87 -1.63 -23.82
N ALA A 137 2.79 -1.71 -24.61
CA ALA A 137 1.72 -0.72 -24.56
C ALA A 137 0.80 -0.89 -23.34
N ASN A 138 0.70 -2.10 -22.79
CA ASN A 138 -0.22 -2.40 -21.70
C ASN A 138 0.29 -1.80 -20.37
N GLN A 139 -0.47 -0.86 -19.81
CA GLN A 139 -0.10 -0.16 -18.59
C GLN A 139 -0.02 -1.09 -17.37
N TYR A 140 -0.97 -2.00 -17.22
CA TYR A 140 -1.02 -2.91 -16.09
C TYR A 140 0.26 -3.74 -15.98
N TRP A 141 0.74 -4.27 -17.11
CA TRP A 141 1.96 -5.07 -17.13
C TRP A 141 3.23 -4.27 -16.88
N ARG A 142 3.23 -2.97 -17.18
CA ARG A 142 4.32 -2.08 -16.74
C ARG A 142 4.32 -1.94 -15.22
N GLU A 143 3.15 -1.72 -14.62
CA GLU A 143 3.01 -1.64 -13.17
C GLU A 143 3.43 -2.95 -12.48
N VAL A 144 3.11 -4.11 -13.05
CA VAL A 144 3.58 -5.41 -12.54
C VAL A 144 5.11 -5.52 -12.57
N ILE A 145 5.75 -5.10 -13.67
CA ILE A 145 7.22 -5.12 -13.80
C ILE A 145 7.86 -4.12 -12.82
N ASP A 146 7.33 -2.90 -12.76
CA ASP A 146 7.85 -1.83 -11.91
C ASP A 146 7.75 -2.22 -10.43
N ALA A 147 6.61 -2.75 -9.99
CA ALA A 147 6.42 -3.21 -8.61
C ALA A 147 7.43 -4.29 -8.20
N ARG A 148 7.74 -5.21 -9.11
CA ARG A 148 8.73 -6.28 -8.86
C ARG A 148 10.15 -5.74 -8.80
N GLN A 149 10.50 -4.79 -9.66
CA GLN A 149 11.81 -4.11 -9.63
C GLN A 149 11.98 -3.27 -8.36
N GLU A 150 10.93 -2.56 -7.94
CA GLU A 150 10.91 -1.80 -6.69
C GLU A 150 11.10 -2.70 -5.47
N ALA A 151 10.43 -3.86 -5.42
CA ALA A 151 10.61 -4.84 -4.35
C ALA A 151 12.07 -5.32 -4.26
N GLU A 152 12.70 -5.67 -5.38
CA GLU A 152 14.12 -6.07 -5.41
C GLU A 152 15.05 -4.94 -4.94
N LEU A 153 14.79 -3.70 -5.38
CA LEU A 153 15.57 -2.54 -4.94
C LEU A 153 15.45 -2.31 -3.44
N LEU A 154 14.26 -2.53 -2.86
CA LEU A 154 14.03 -2.45 -1.42
C LEU A 154 14.75 -3.57 -0.66
N GLU A 155 14.75 -4.80 -1.17
CA GLU A 155 15.47 -5.93 -0.57
C GLU A 155 17.00 -5.77 -0.62
N GLN A 156 17.51 -5.20 -1.72
CA GLN A 156 18.94 -4.90 -1.87
C GLN A 156 19.37 -3.62 -1.17
N SER A 157 18.43 -2.73 -0.84
CA SER A 157 18.74 -1.53 -0.09
C SER A 157 19.23 -1.93 1.30
N PRO A 158 20.41 -1.43 1.76
CA PRO A 158 20.79 -1.62 3.14
C PRO A 158 19.66 -1.01 3.97
N ALA A 159 19.07 -1.80 4.86
CA ALA A 159 18.03 -1.30 5.74
C ALA A 159 18.51 0.04 6.29
N GLU A 160 17.85 1.14 5.92
CA GLU A 160 17.93 2.38 6.68
C GLU A 160 17.21 2.07 8.00
N VAL A 161 17.87 1.27 8.83
CA VAL A 161 17.69 1.31 10.27
C VAL A 161 18.17 2.71 10.60
N SER A 162 17.26 3.69 10.51
CA SER A 162 17.36 4.90 11.32
C SER A 162 17.75 4.39 12.70
N ALA A 163 19.00 4.63 13.10
CA ALA A 163 19.65 3.91 14.18
C ALA A 163 18.68 3.82 15.34
N TYR A 164 18.11 2.63 15.53
CA TYR A 164 17.10 2.40 16.54
C TYR A 164 17.81 2.58 17.87
N ASP A 165 17.68 3.77 18.44
CA ASP A 165 18.15 4.06 19.78
C ASP A 165 16.95 3.93 20.71
N PRO A 166 16.86 2.89 21.55
CA PRO A 166 15.80 2.78 22.55
C PRO A 166 15.66 4.04 23.41
N ALA A 167 16.77 4.78 23.60
CA ALA A 167 16.82 6.02 24.35
C ALA A 167 15.98 7.15 23.73
N ASP A 168 15.63 7.08 22.44
CA ASP A 168 14.79 8.07 21.76
C ASP A 168 13.31 8.01 22.19
N PHE A 169 12.87 6.88 22.73
CA PHE A 169 11.49 6.66 23.20
C PHE A 169 11.35 6.76 24.71
N GLU A 170 12.44 7.06 25.43
CA GLU A 170 12.39 7.36 26.84
C GLU A 170 11.56 8.64 27.07
N SER A 171 10.54 8.53 27.92
CA SER A 171 9.70 9.65 28.35
C SER A 171 10.39 10.42 29.48
N GLY A 172 10.17 11.73 29.51
CA GLY A 172 10.69 12.57 30.55
C GLY A 172 10.44 14.05 30.29
N ASP A 173 11.11 14.88 31.07
CA ASP A 173 11.03 16.32 31.03
C ASP A 173 12.30 16.94 30.44
N LEU A 174 12.13 17.93 29.55
CA LEU A 174 13.20 18.80 29.13
C LEU A 174 13.26 20.03 30.05
N ILE A 175 14.27 20.08 30.90
CA ILE A 175 14.46 21.14 31.88
C ILE A 175 15.46 22.17 31.35
N VAL A 176 15.10 23.46 31.40
CA VAL A 176 16.03 24.56 31.18
C VAL A 176 16.70 24.88 32.51
N THR A 177 18.02 24.71 32.59
CA THR A 177 18.82 24.97 33.79
C THR A 177 19.59 26.30 33.71
N ALA A 178 19.70 26.88 32.51
CA ALA A 178 20.19 28.24 32.32
C ALA A 178 19.60 28.89 31.06
N LEU A 179 19.20 30.17 31.15
CA LEU A 179 18.58 30.91 30.04
C LEU A 179 19.56 31.43 28.97
N GLY A 180 20.86 31.46 29.26
CA GLY A 180 21.87 31.90 28.29
C GLY A 180 21.83 33.38 27.91
N LEU A 181 22.42 33.69 26.76
CA LEU A 181 22.56 35.05 26.22
C LEU A 181 21.24 35.62 25.66
N HIS A 182 20.33 34.76 25.18
CA HIS A 182 19.08 35.17 24.55
C HIS A 182 17.84 34.83 25.38
N LYS A 183 17.85 35.20 26.67
CA LYS A 183 16.81 34.88 27.67
C LYS A 183 15.37 35.06 27.19
N LEU A 184 15.06 36.19 26.55
CA LEU A 184 13.70 36.47 26.06
C LEU A 184 13.26 35.55 24.92
N LYS A 185 14.19 35.13 24.04
CA LYS A 185 13.89 34.18 22.96
C LYS A 185 13.62 32.79 23.51
N VAL A 186 14.36 32.38 24.53
CA VAL A 186 14.18 31.12 25.26
C VAL A 186 12.80 31.08 25.92
N ILE A 187 12.43 32.12 26.66
CA ILE A 187 11.11 32.23 27.31
C ILE A 187 9.99 32.22 26.27
N GLN A 188 10.12 32.96 25.17
CA GLN A 188 9.14 32.96 24.10
C GLN A 188 8.99 31.59 23.43
N LEU A 189 10.09 30.87 23.24
CA LEU A 189 10.07 29.54 22.63
C LEU A 189 9.32 28.53 23.51
N VAL A 190 9.57 28.55 24.82
CA VAL A 190 8.89 27.69 25.80
C VAL A 190 7.40 28.06 25.92
N SER A 191 7.10 29.35 25.98
CA SER A 191 5.73 29.85 26.14
C SER A 191 4.85 29.64 24.89
N LYS A 192 5.44 29.51 23.69
CA LYS A 192 4.68 29.23 22.46
C LYS A 192 4.10 27.82 22.40
N GLY A 193 4.63 26.89 23.19
CA GLY A 193 4.19 25.50 23.21
C GLY A 193 3.56 25.04 24.51
N SER A 194 3.26 25.98 25.41
CA SER A 194 2.62 25.75 26.70
C SER A 194 1.48 26.76 26.87
N GLU A 195 0.42 26.42 27.60
CA GLU A 195 -0.72 27.32 27.86
C GLU A 195 -0.40 28.39 28.93
N LEU A 196 0.84 28.89 28.96
CA LEU A 196 1.28 29.86 29.97
C LEU A 196 0.78 31.27 29.65
N SER A 197 0.28 31.95 30.67
CA SER A 197 0.00 33.39 30.61
C SER A 197 1.30 34.20 30.53
N LEU A 198 1.21 35.46 30.06
CA LEU A 198 2.36 36.37 29.98
C LEU A 198 3.05 36.57 31.35
N LYS A 199 2.28 36.53 32.45
CA LYS A 199 2.82 36.66 33.80
C LYS A 199 3.64 35.43 34.19
N GLU A 200 3.16 34.24 33.86
CA GLU A 200 3.86 32.98 34.12
C GLU A 200 5.12 32.84 33.26
N ALA A 201 5.03 33.22 31.98
CA ALA A 201 6.17 33.27 31.08
C ALA A 201 7.30 34.19 31.60
N LEU A 202 6.95 35.36 32.13
CA LEU A 202 7.93 36.29 32.71
C LEU A 202 8.52 35.77 34.02
N ALA A 203 7.76 35.03 34.83
CA ALA A 203 8.27 34.42 36.06
C ALA A 203 9.37 33.37 35.80
N LEU A 204 9.40 32.76 34.60
CA LEU A 204 10.48 31.86 34.18
C LEU A 204 11.84 32.58 34.04
N ALA A 205 11.85 33.90 33.86
CA ALA A 205 13.10 34.68 33.76
C ALA A 205 13.89 34.70 35.07
N ASP A 206 13.18 34.56 36.19
CA ASP A 206 13.72 34.62 37.54
C ASP A 206 13.90 33.24 38.18
N ALA A 207 13.44 32.17 37.50
CA ALA A 207 13.59 30.80 37.94
C ALA A 207 15.02 30.29 37.70
N SER A 208 15.57 29.55 38.67
CA SER A 208 16.87 28.88 38.53
C SER A 208 16.83 27.70 37.57
N GLU A 209 15.70 26.99 37.52
CA GLU A 209 15.39 25.98 36.51
C GLU A 209 13.88 25.89 36.31
N PHE A 210 13.45 25.44 35.14
CA PHE A 210 12.02 25.20 34.87
C PHE A 210 11.83 24.16 33.75
N ASN A 211 10.68 23.48 33.78
CA ASN A 211 10.30 22.54 32.72
C ASN A 211 9.89 23.30 31.45
N ALA A 212 10.57 23.01 30.34
CA ALA A 212 10.18 23.53 29.04
C ALA A 212 9.04 22.72 28.40
N ARG A 213 9.12 21.38 28.47
CA ARG A 213 8.13 20.45 27.91
C ARG A 213 8.39 19.01 28.36
N SER A 214 7.32 18.24 28.54
CA SER A 214 7.36 16.78 28.71
C SER A 214 7.10 16.05 27.40
N GLY A 215 7.72 14.88 27.19
CA GLY A 215 7.52 14.04 26.01
C GLY A 215 8.62 12.99 25.85
N THR A 216 8.63 12.30 24.71
CA THR A 216 9.75 11.38 24.42
C THR A 216 11.00 12.15 24.01
N ARG A 217 12.18 11.61 24.31
CA ARG A 217 13.47 12.24 23.95
C ARG A 217 13.54 12.63 22.47
N ARG A 218 12.97 11.81 21.56
CA ARG A 218 12.85 12.11 20.13
C ARG A 218 11.95 13.31 19.84
N GLN A 219 10.78 13.40 20.48
CA GLN A 219 9.86 14.53 20.32
C GLN A 219 10.48 15.84 20.81
N LEU A 220 11.30 15.77 21.86
CA LEU A 220 11.91 16.95 22.48
C LEU A 220 13.21 17.40 21.80
N ARG A 221 13.80 16.60 20.90
CA ARG A 221 15.08 16.88 20.24
C ARG A 221 15.11 18.23 19.54
N GLN A 222 14.09 18.53 18.73
CA GLN A 222 14.03 19.80 18.00
C GLN A 222 13.92 21.01 18.94
N LEU A 223 13.17 20.87 20.03
CA LEU A 223 13.03 21.93 21.03
C LEU A 223 14.36 22.15 21.77
N ARG A 224 15.04 21.07 22.17
CA ARG A 224 16.37 21.12 22.80
C ARG A 224 17.37 21.86 21.91
N ASP A 225 17.50 21.47 20.65
CA ASP A 225 18.47 22.06 19.73
C ASP A 225 18.19 23.57 19.50
N GLN A 226 16.91 23.98 19.47
CA GLN A 226 16.54 25.39 19.38
C GLN A 226 16.83 26.19 20.65
N LEU A 227 16.62 25.60 21.84
CA LEU A 227 16.95 26.23 23.12
C LEU A 227 18.46 26.44 23.25
N GLU A 228 19.25 25.42 22.91
CA GLU A 228 20.72 25.47 22.90
C GLU A 228 21.25 26.49 21.88
N ALA A 229 20.63 26.58 20.70
CA ALA A 229 20.98 27.60 19.70
C ALA A 229 20.74 29.05 20.19
N PHE A 230 19.84 29.24 21.15
CA PHE A 230 19.64 30.52 21.85
C PHE A 230 20.56 30.70 23.07
N GLY A 231 21.46 29.75 23.29
CA GLY A 231 22.46 29.76 24.36
C GLY A 231 21.95 29.22 25.69
N ALA A 232 20.75 28.64 25.73
CA ALA A 232 20.24 28.01 26.95
C ALA A 232 20.99 26.70 27.24
N THR A 233 21.08 26.34 28.52
CA THR A 233 21.50 25.01 28.96
C THR A 233 20.26 24.20 29.29
N VAL A 234 20.17 23.01 28.73
CA VAL A 234 19.00 22.13 28.83
C VAL A 234 19.42 20.72 29.21
N GLU A 235 18.61 20.07 30.03
CA GLU A 235 18.81 18.72 30.54
C GLU A 235 17.54 17.91 30.29
N PHE A 236 17.67 16.70 29.76
CA PHE A 236 16.55 15.76 29.70
C PHE A 236 16.57 14.89 30.95
N ARG A 237 15.50 14.91 31.74
CA ARG A 237 15.32 14.10 32.94
C ARG A 237 14.26 13.03 32.64
N PRO A 238 14.64 11.74 32.53
CA PRO A 238 13.67 10.66 32.32
C PRO A 238 12.73 10.52 33.53
N ASP A 239 11.54 9.97 33.29
CA ASP A 239 10.53 9.66 34.32
C ASP A 239 11.04 8.64 35.37
#